data_AF-A0A3Q3J379-F1
#
_entry.id   AF-A0A3Q3J379-F1
#
_cell.length_a   1.000
_cell.length_b   1.000
_cell.length_c   1.000
_cell.angle_alpha   90.00
_cell.angle_beta   90.00
_cell.angle_gamma   90.00
#
_symmetry.space_group_name_H-M   'P 1'
#
loop_
_entity.id
_entity.type
_entity.pdbx_description
1 polymer ?
#
loop_
_entity_poly.entity_id
_entity_poly.type
_entity_poly.pdbx_seq_one_letter_code
_entity_poly.pdbx_strand_id
1 'polypeptide(L)'
;MDVSFTDRPEEKAMSWTERLRLVAVLEDCSDQLFLVEHSLKVQKVRAQGQAGAREIARLKKLNGHCQDISRQISSLHWALEKGQSYSSFLDDVEKKKQKKECDNMIRNAKRELEERAQTLQRQKEELQEKNWILKDLYHLATHLKCQQKEQSLEIAYRKKTVEKIMEMQHQLEINRAEQLLEEQLELLQKQLKEESRVHEESRKYLQNQHEEVQQKLEEWQQRTQQMLQEKKQQLNNVCCQKTVNLDKVSEMRRKFREMEQVVMDDREEQEKLRQQQAEARAATKLQAWWRGCMVRRGLGAFKTPDKSKKGKKKEGKKEKKKKEGKKEKKMKKK
;
A
#
# COMPACT_ATOMS: atom_id res chain seq x y z
N MET A 1 -54.66 -30.40 86.58
CA MET A 1 -53.45 -31.09 87.05
C MET A 1 -53.03 -30.43 88.35
N ASP A 2 -53.92 -30.43 89.34
CA ASP A 2 -54.30 -31.59 90.17
C ASP A 2 -53.18 -31.98 91.11
N VAL A 3 -53.61 -32.40 92.30
CA VAL A 3 -52.82 -32.95 93.40
C VAL A 3 -52.21 -31.83 94.25
N SER A 4 -52.55 -31.63 95.51
CA SER A 4 -53.44 -32.33 96.45
C SER A 4 -53.43 -31.48 97.73
N PHE A 5 -54.59 -31.14 98.27
CA PHE A 5 -55.05 -31.62 99.57
C PHE A 5 -53.89 -32.13 100.46
N THR A 6 -53.32 -31.25 101.27
CA THR A 6 -52.52 -31.66 102.42
C THR A 6 -53.07 -30.95 103.63
N ASP A 7 -53.83 -31.77 104.38
CA ASP A 7 -54.23 -31.65 105.77
C ASP A 7 -53.66 -30.44 106.51
N ARG A 8 -54.58 -29.52 106.82
CA ARG A 8 -54.41 -28.59 107.92
C ARG A 8 -54.44 -29.45 109.20
N PRO A 9 -53.32 -29.64 109.93
CA PRO A 9 -53.33 -30.48 111.11
C PRO A 9 -54.23 -29.80 112.14
N GLU A 10 -55.24 -30.52 112.62
CA GLU A 10 -55.97 -30.16 113.83
C GLU A 10 -54.94 -29.86 114.92
N GLU A 11 -54.79 -28.59 115.29
CA GLU A 11 -53.97 -28.15 116.42
C GLU A 11 -54.63 -28.70 117.68
N LYS A 12 -54.32 -29.97 118.01
CA LYS A 12 -54.62 -30.59 119.28
C LYS A 12 -54.02 -29.70 120.36
N ALA A 13 -54.88 -29.00 121.09
CA ALA A 13 -54.50 -28.27 122.28
C ALA A 13 -53.78 -29.24 123.22
N MET A 14 -52.47 -29.09 123.37
CA MET A 14 -51.65 -30.03 124.14
C MET A 14 -52.21 -30.20 125.54
N SER A 15 -52.34 -31.46 125.95
CA SER A 15 -52.76 -31.83 127.29
C SER A 15 -51.83 -31.19 128.33
N TRP A 16 -52.37 -30.75 129.47
CA TRP A 16 -51.59 -30.09 130.53
C TRP A 16 -50.38 -30.92 130.98
N THR A 17 -50.50 -32.25 130.96
CA THR A 17 -49.40 -33.19 131.26
C THR A 17 -48.32 -33.24 130.17
N GLU A 18 -48.68 -33.10 128.89
CA GLU A 18 -47.71 -33.01 127.78
C GLU A 18 -46.96 -31.67 127.83
N ARG A 19 -47.67 -30.61 128.24
CA ARG A 19 -47.15 -29.26 128.39
C ARG A 19 -46.09 -29.17 129.49
N LEU A 20 -46.37 -29.71 130.68
CA LEU A 20 -45.40 -29.76 131.78
C LEU A 20 -44.17 -30.60 131.43
N ARG A 21 -44.35 -31.71 130.69
CA ARG A 21 -43.23 -32.52 130.20
C ARG A 21 -42.36 -31.75 129.22
N LEU A 22 -42.97 -31.03 128.27
CA LEU A 22 -42.23 -30.21 127.30
C LEU A 22 -41.54 -29.02 127.96
N VAL A 23 -42.19 -28.34 128.91
CA VAL A 23 -41.56 -27.24 129.68
C VAL A 23 -40.38 -27.77 130.50
N ALA A 24 -40.53 -28.90 131.20
CA ALA A 24 -39.43 -29.51 131.94
C ALA A 24 -38.26 -29.92 131.04
N VAL A 25 -38.54 -30.45 129.84
CA VAL A 25 -37.49 -30.77 128.86
C VAL A 25 -36.83 -29.51 128.32
N LEU A 26 -37.57 -28.42 128.11
CA LEU A 26 -37.00 -27.16 127.64
C LEU A 26 -36.18 -26.44 128.72
N GLU A 27 -36.58 -26.55 129.99
CA GLU A 27 -35.80 -26.09 131.14
C GLU A 27 -34.49 -26.88 131.26
N ASP A 28 -34.55 -28.21 131.22
CA ASP A 28 -33.34 -29.06 131.20
C ASP A 28 -32.47 -28.76 129.96
N CYS A 29 -33.06 -28.56 128.78
CA CYS A 29 -32.31 -28.16 127.57
C CYS A 29 -31.68 -26.77 127.73
N SER A 30 -32.36 -25.83 128.39
CA SER A 30 -31.84 -24.48 128.66
C SER A 30 -30.68 -24.53 129.64
N ASP A 31 -30.78 -25.35 130.70
CA ASP A 31 -29.72 -25.55 131.70
C ASP A 31 -28.50 -26.25 131.08
N GLN A 32 -28.72 -27.29 130.27
CA GLN A 32 -27.65 -27.95 129.52
C GLN A 32 -26.99 -26.99 128.52
N LEU A 33 -27.75 -26.13 127.84
CA LEU A 33 -27.20 -25.12 126.95
C LEU A 33 -26.43 -24.03 127.69
N PHE A 34 -26.85 -23.67 128.90
CA PHE A 34 -26.11 -22.74 129.76
C PHE A 34 -24.74 -23.33 130.14
N LEU A 35 -24.69 -24.62 130.49
CA LEU A 35 -23.45 -25.35 130.74
C LEU A 35 -22.56 -25.43 129.50
N VAL A 36 -23.14 -25.65 128.31
CA VAL A 36 -22.42 -25.65 127.04
C VAL A 36 -21.91 -24.25 126.69
N GLU A 37 -22.69 -23.19 126.85
CA GLU A 37 -22.28 -21.81 126.60
C GLU A 37 -21.14 -21.39 127.54
N HIS A 38 -21.22 -21.78 128.82
CA HIS A 38 -20.17 -21.56 129.79
C HIS A 38 -18.89 -22.33 129.40
N SER A 39 -19.02 -23.59 129.01
CA SER A 39 -17.89 -24.42 128.55
C SER A 39 -17.23 -23.86 127.28
N LEU A 40 -18.02 -23.34 126.34
CA LEU A 40 -17.54 -22.69 125.12
C LEU A 40 -16.88 -21.33 125.40
N LYS A 41 -17.39 -20.54 126.35
CA LYS A 41 -16.73 -19.31 126.83
C LYS A 41 -15.37 -19.63 127.45
N VAL A 42 -15.27 -20.67 128.28
CA VAL A 42 -14.01 -21.13 128.87
C VAL A 42 -13.04 -21.64 127.79
N GLN A 43 -13.51 -22.41 126.81
CA GLN A 43 -12.68 -22.86 125.69
C GLN A 43 -12.23 -21.71 124.80
N LYS A 44 -13.05 -20.67 124.60
CA LYS A 44 -12.67 -19.47 123.86
C LYS A 44 -11.56 -18.68 124.55
N VAL A 45 -11.61 -18.57 125.88
CA VAL A 45 -10.55 -17.94 126.70
C VAL A 45 -9.25 -18.75 126.66
N ARG A 46 -9.33 -20.10 126.66
CA ARG A 46 -8.14 -20.97 126.49
C ARG A 46 -7.59 -20.94 125.07
N ALA A 47 -8.45 -20.91 124.04
CA ALA A 47 -8.07 -20.90 122.63
C ALA A 47 -7.42 -19.57 122.19
N GLN A 48 -7.67 -18.47 122.90
CA GLN A 48 -6.96 -17.19 122.70
C GLN A 48 -5.45 -17.30 122.93
N GLY A 49 -4.97 -18.33 123.64
CA GLY A 49 -3.54 -18.56 123.87
C GLY A 49 -2.85 -19.56 122.93
N GLN A 50 -3.60 -20.43 122.21
CA GLN A 50 -3.01 -21.56 121.47
C GLN A 50 -3.64 -21.91 120.10
N ALA A 51 -4.75 -21.29 119.67
CA ALA A 51 -5.43 -21.69 118.44
C ALA A 51 -5.53 -20.56 117.39
N GLY A 52 -5.21 -20.86 116.13
CA GLY A 52 -5.22 -19.90 115.02
C GLY A 52 -6.58 -19.26 114.77
N ALA A 53 -6.61 -18.12 114.05
CA ALA A 53 -7.81 -17.32 113.77
C ALA A 53 -9.04 -18.12 113.30
N ARG A 54 -8.80 -19.26 112.64
CA ARG A 54 -9.83 -20.21 112.20
C ARG A 54 -10.60 -20.86 113.36
N GLU A 55 -9.93 -21.22 114.45
CA GLU A 55 -10.54 -21.87 115.61
C GLU A 55 -11.32 -20.85 116.46
N ILE A 56 -10.78 -19.64 116.63
CA ILE A 56 -11.50 -18.53 117.28
C ILE A 56 -12.78 -18.17 116.50
N ALA A 57 -12.71 -18.14 115.17
CA ALA A 57 -13.88 -17.90 114.32
C ALA A 57 -14.92 -19.03 114.41
N ARG A 58 -14.48 -20.29 114.45
CA ARG A 58 -15.34 -21.45 114.69
C ARG A 58 -16.04 -21.38 116.04
N LEU A 59 -15.30 -21.10 117.12
CA LEU A 59 -15.85 -20.93 118.46
C LEU A 59 -16.82 -19.74 118.55
N LYS A 60 -16.53 -18.63 117.86
CA LYS A 60 -17.44 -17.48 117.76
C LYS A 60 -18.75 -17.85 117.04
N LYS A 61 -18.67 -18.62 115.95
CA LYS A 61 -19.84 -19.12 115.23
C LYS A 61 -20.66 -20.09 116.08
N LEU A 62 -20.00 -21.01 116.78
CA LEU A 62 -20.65 -22.00 117.64
C LEU A 62 -21.31 -21.34 118.86
N ASN A 63 -20.64 -20.38 119.51
CA ASN A 63 -21.24 -19.59 120.59
C ASN A 63 -22.45 -18.76 120.10
N GLY A 64 -22.38 -18.21 118.88
CA GLY A 64 -23.53 -17.56 118.25
C GLY A 64 -24.70 -18.53 118.03
N HIS A 65 -24.43 -19.76 117.57
CA HIS A 65 -25.45 -20.80 117.43
C HIS A 65 -26.06 -21.18 118.79
N CYS A 66 -25.24 -21.32 119.84
CA CYS A 66 -25.74 -21.64 121.20
C CYS A 66 -26.65 -20.52 121.75
N GLN A 67 -26.29 -19.26 121.54
CA GLN A 67 -27.11 -18.11 121.94
C GLN A 67 -28.42 -18.02 121.14
N ASP A 68 -28.38 -18.37 119.85
CA ASP A 68 -29.57 -18.44 119.01
C ASP A 68 -30.50 -19.58 119.41
N ILE A 69 -29.95 -20.75 119.75
CA ILE A 69 -30.72 -21.91 120.25
C ILE A 69 -31.29 -21.59 121.64
N SER A 70 -30.51 -20.94 122.52
CA SER A 70 -30.97 -20.48 123.82
C SER A 70 -32.13 -19.49 123.68
N ARG A 71 -32.02 -18.45 122.83
CA ARG A 71 -33.15 -17.54 122.53
C ARG A 71 -34.36 -18.27 121.98
N GLN A 72 -34.15 -19.26 121.11
CA GLN A 72 -35.23 -20.06 120.56
C GLN A 72 -35.93 -20.88 121.64
N ILE A 73 -35.19 -21.53 122.54
CA ILE A 73 -35.73 -22.31 123.65
C ILE A 73 -36.43 -21.40 124.66
N SER A 74 -35.87 -20.24 125.00
CA SER A 74 -36.53 -19.26 125.87
C SER A 74 -37.82 -18.72 125.25
N SER A 75 -37.83 -18.48 123.94
CA SER A 75 -39.04 -18.06 123.21
C SER A 75 -40.10 -19.18 123.20
N LEU A 76 -39.68 -20.44 123.01
CA LEU A 76 -40.56 -21.61 122.99
C LEU A 76 -41.11 -21.94 124.38
N HIS A 77 -40.28 -21.83 125.42
CA HIS A 77 -40.66 -21.94 126.84
C HIS A 77 -41.70 -20.87 127.19
N TRP A 78 -41.43 -19.60 126.85
CA TRP A 78 -42.36 -18.51 127.09
C TRP A 78 -43.68 -18.66 126.32
N ALA A 79 -43.63 -19.09 125.05
CA ALA A 79 -44.83 -19.35 124.24
C ALA A 79 -45.68 -20.50 124.80
N LEU A 80 -45.05 -21.55 125.33
CA LEU A 80 -45.73 -22.68 125.99
C LEU A 80 -46.32 -22.31 127.36
N GLU A 81 -45.65 -21.43 128.12
CA GLU A 81 -46.07 -20.97 129.44
C GLU A 81 -47.23 -19.95 129.36
N LYS A 82 -47.22 -19.08 128.33
CA LYS A 82 -48.22 -18.00 128.18
C LYS A 82 -49.33 -18.28 127.17
N GLY A 83 -49.12 -19.14 126.17
CA GLY A 83 -49.97 -19.15 124.98
C GLY A 83 -50.16 -20.49 124.28
N GLN A 84 -50.28 -21.61 125.00
CA GLN A 84 -50.77 -22.94 124.55
C GLN A 84 -50.35 -23.51 123.16
N SER A 85 -49.44 -22.90 122.40
CA SER A 85 -49.10 -23.28 121.03
C SER A 85 -47.62 -23.02 120.73
N TYR A 86 -47.04 -23.89 119.90
CA TYR A 86 -45.66 -23.84 119.42
C TYR A 86 -45.57 -23.27 117.99
N SER A 87 -46.68 -22.72 117.46
CA SER A 87 -46.78 -22.15 116.10
C SER A 87 -45.78 -21.03 115.85
N SER A 88 -45.52 -20.16 116.84
CA SER A 88 -44.53 -19.08 116.74
C SER A 88 -43.10 -19.58 116.48
N PHE A 89 -42.72 -20.75 117.02
CA PHE A 89 -41.40 -21.33 116.78
C PHE A 89 -41.29 -21.99 115.40
N LEU A 90 -42.36 -22.66 114.95
CA LEU A 90 -42.43 -23.18 113.58
C LEU A 90 -42.31 -22.05 112.55
N ASP A 91 -42.97 -20.92 112.80
CA ASP A 91 -42.90 -19.71 111.98
C ASP A 91 -41.47 -19.15 111.91
N ASP A 92 -40.74 -19.13 113.03
CA ASP A 92 -39.36 -18.66 113.08
C ASP A 92 -38.37 -19.61 112.41
N VAL A 93 -38.61 -20.93 112.50
CA VAL A 93 -37.82 -21.94 111.79
C VAL A 93 -38.06 -21.83 110.28
N GLU A 94 -39.30 -21.65 109.85
CA GLU A 94 -39.66 -21.49 108.44
C GLU A 94 -39.11 -20.17 107.88
N LYS A 95 -39.21 -19.05 108.63
CA LYS A 95 -38.57 -17.77 108.28
C LYS A 95 -37.06 -17.90 108.15
N LYS A 96 -36.39 -18.65 109.04
CA LYS A 96 -34.94 -18.90 108.95
C LYS A 96 -34.58 -19.79 107.75
N LYS A 97 -35.42 -20.76 107.40
CA LYS A 97 -35.25 -21.61 106.22
C LYS A 97 -35.41 -20.80 104.93
N GLN A 98 -36.48 -20.04 104.80
CA GLN A 98 -36.74 -19.14 103.67
C GLN A 98 -35.66 -18.06 103.54
N LYS A 99 -35.17 -17.50 104.66
CA LYS A 99 -34.05 -16.55 104.64
C LYS A 99 -32.76 -17.18 104.11
N LYS A 100 -32.45 -18.42 104.50
CA LYS A 100 -31.27 -19.15 103.97
C LYS A 100 -31.43 -19.48 102.49
N GLU A 101 -32.62 -19.86 102.05
CA GLU A 101 -32.94 -20.11 100.64
C GLU A 101 -32.81 -18.81 99.83
N CYS A 102 -33.38 -17.71 100.31
CA CYS A 102 -33.25 -16.38 99.71
C CYS A 102 -31.77 -15.93 99.64
N ASP A 103 -31.00 -16.08 100.71
CA ASP A 103 -29.57 -15.77 100.73
C ASP A 103 -28.77 -16.63 99.74
N ASN A 104 -29.13 -17.91 99.58
CA ASN A 104 -28.52 -18.80 98.60
C ASN A 104 -28.90 -18.40 97.16
N MET A 105 -30.17 -18.04 96.92
CA MET A 105 -30.62 -17.52 95.62
C MET A 105 -29.90 -16.22 95.26
N ILE A 106 -29.75 -15.29 96.21
CA ILE A 106 -29.01 -14.04 96.01
C ILE A 106 -27.55 -14.32 95.70
N ARG A 107 -26.91 -15.27 96.39
CA ARG A 107 -25.51 -15.66 96.10
C ARG A 107 -25.34 -16.31 94.74
N ASN A 108 -26.25 -17.19 94.35
CA ASN A 108 -26.24 -17.83 93.03
C ASN A 108 -26.47 -16.80 91.92
N ALA A 109 -27.46 -15.91 92.08
CA ALA A 109 -27.72 -14.83 91.13
C ALA A 109 -26.52 -13.86 91.00
N LYS A 110 -25.83 -13.55 92.11
CA LYS A 110 -24.58 -12.77 92.07
C LYS A 110 -23.47 -13.48 91.30
N ARG A 111 -23.28 -14.78 91.53
CA ARG A 111 -22.29 -15.59 90.80
C ARG A 111 -22.63 -15.64 89.30
N GLU A 112 -23.89 -15.85 88.96
CA GLU A 112 -24.34 -15.83 87.56
C GLU A 112 -24.14 -14.46 86.91
N LEU A 113 -24.39 -13.36 87.63
CA LEU A 113 -24.12 -12.01 87.14
C LEU A 113 -22.63 -11.76 86.94
N GLU A 114 -21.77 -12.24 87.85
CA GLU A 114 -20.31 -12.16 87.73
C GLU A 114 -19.79 -12.99 86.56
N GLU A 115 -20.29 -14.21 86.38
CA GLU A 115 -19.97 -15.06 85.23
C GLU A 115 -20.41 -14.42 83.91
N ARG A 116 -21.63 -13.87 83.86
CA ARG A 116 -22.12 -13.12 82.69
C ARG A 116 -21.25 -11.89 82.43
N ALA A 117 -20.90 -11.12 83.46
CA ALA A 117 -20.02 -9.96 83.32
C ALA A 117 -18.63 -10.34 82.79
N GLN A 118 -18.04 -11.45 83.27
CA GLN A 118 -16.78 -11.98 82.75
C GLN A 118 -16.90 -12.42 81.29
N THR A 119 -17.99 -13.10 80.91
CA THR A 119 -18.20 -13.50 79.51
C THR A 119 -18.35 -12.28 78.59
N LEU A 120 -19.08 -11.25 79.03
CA LEU A 120 -19.24 -10.00 78.28
C LEU A 120 -17.91 -9.25 78.15
N GLN A 121 -17.08 -9.26 79.19
CA GLN A 121 -15.76 -8.64 79.15
C GLN A 121 -14.84 -9.34 78.14
N ARG A 122 -14.80 -10.67 78.11
CA ARG A 122 -14.05 -11.43 77.09
C ARG A 122 -14.54 -11.14 75.68
N GLN A 123 -15.86 -11.12 75.48
CA GLN A 123 -16.46 -10.76 74.18
C GLN A 123 -16.07 -9.35 73.74
N LYS A 124 -15.99 -8.39 74.68
CA LYS A 124 -15.56 -7.02 74.38
C LYS A 124 -14.09 -6.98 73.95
N GLU A 125 -13.22 -7.71 74.62
CA GLU A 125 -11.80 -7.82 74.28
C GLU A 125 -11.61 -8.48 72.90
N GLU A 126 -12.30 -9.58 72.62
CA GLU A 126 -12.30 -10.23 71.30
C GLU A 126 -12.81 -9.29 70.20
N LEU A 127 -13.86 -8.51 70.46
CA LEU A 127 -14.38 -7.52 69.51
C LEU A 127 -13.37 -6.39 69.26
N GLN A 128 -12.63 -5.96 70.29
CA GLN A 128 -11.58 -4.96 70.15
C GLN A 128 -10.40 -5.49 69.31
N GLU A 129 -9.97 -6.73 69.54
CA GLU A 129 -8.93 -7.38 68.74
C GLU A 129 -9.35 -7.52 67.27
N LYS A 130 -10.57 -8.04 67.02
CA LYS A 130 -11.14 -8.10 65.67
C LYS A 130 -11.24 -6.72 65.02
N ASN A 131 -11.60 -5.68 65.77
CA ASN A 131 -11.65 -4.31 65.27
C ASN A 131 -10.25 -3.79 64.86
N TRP A 132 -9.23 -4.11 65.65
CA TRP A 132 -7.85 -3.77 65.32
C TRP A 132 -7.38 -4.47 64.05
N ILE A 133 -7.62 -5.78 63.93
CA ILE A 133 -7.30 -6.56 62.72
C ILE A 133 -8.04 -5.99 61.50
N LEU A 134 -9.32 -5.65 61.63
CA LEU A 134 -10.10 -5.03 60.55
C LEU A 134 -9.51 -3.69 60.10
N LYS A 135 -9.02 -2.86 61.03
CA LYS A 135 -8.33 -1.60 60.70
C LYS A 135 -7.02 -1.84 59.97
N ASP A 136 -6.22 -2.80 60.43
CA ASP A 136 -4.95 -3.15 59.78
C ASP A 136 -5.19 -3.68 58.35
N LEU A 137 -6.14 -4.60 58.19
CA LEU A 137 -6.57 -5.10 56.88
C LEU A 137 -7.10 -3.98 55.98
N TYR A 138 -7.82 -3.00 56.53
CA TYR A 138 -8.29 -1.84 55.78
C TYR A 138 -7.11 -0.99 55.30
N HIS A 139 -6.13 -0.70 56.17
CA HIS A 139 -4.92 0.03 55.78
C HIS A 139 -4.13 -0.71 54.70
N LEU A 140 -3.93 -2.02 54.86
CA LEU A 140 -3.27 -2.85 53.86
C LEU A 140 -4.00 -2.84 52.51
N ALA A 141 -5.33 -2.95 52.51
CA ALA A 141 -6.14 -2.87 51.30
C ALA A 141 -6.02 -1.49 50.61
N THR A 142 -5.99 -0.40 51.37
CA THR A 142 -5.79 0.95 50.82
C THR A 142 -4.39 1.11 50.23
N HIS A 143 -3.35 0.60 50.89
CA HIS A 143 -1.97 0.62 50.40
C HIS A 143 -1.82 -0.17 49.09
N LEU A 144 -2.32 -1.41 49.05
CA LEU A 144 -2.29 -2.25 47.85
C LEU A 144 -3.06 -1.58 46.70
N LYS A 145 -4.18 -0.92 46.97
CA LYS A 145 -4.94 -0.17 45.97
C LYS A 145 -4.16 1.04 45.42
N CYS A 146 -3.41 1.75 46.26
CA CYS A 146 -2.52 2.82 45.82
C CYS A 146 -1.38 2.28 44.95
N GLN A 147 -0.71 1.21 45.39
CA GLN A 147 0.36 0.56 44.65
C GLN A 147 -0.11 0.04 43.28
N GLN A 148 -1.30 -0.55 43.21
CA GLN A 148 -1.90 -1.00 41.95
C GLN A 148 -2.12 0.18 40.97
N LYS A 149 -2.57 1.34 41.47
CA LYS A 149 -2.74 2.54 40.65
C LYS A 149 -1.40 3.05 40.13
N GLU A 150 -0.37 3.13 40.98
CA GLU A 150 0.99 3.54 40.58
C GLU A 150 1.55 2.63 39.50
N GLN A 151 1.47 1.30 39.69
CA GLN A 151 1.90 0.32 38.68
C GLN A 151 1.11 0.48 37.38
N SER A 152 -0.20 0.72 37.45
CA SER A 152 -1.02 0.92 36.25
C SER A 152 -0.61 2.16 35.45
N LEU A 153 -0.26 3.25 36.14
CA LEU A 153 0.25 4.47 35.53
C LEU A 153 1.64 4.23 34.92
N GLU A 154 2.53 3.55 35.65
CA GLU A 154 3.85 3.22 35.16
C GLU A 154 3.79 2.35 33.89
N ILE A 155 2.93 1.34 33.87
CA ILE A 155 2.68 0.52 32.68
C ILE A 155 2.17 1.39 31.54
N ALA A 156 1.25 2.32 31.78
CA ALA A 156 0.74 3.23 30.75
C ALA A 156 1.84 4.13 30.18
N TYR A 157 2.71 4.70 31.02
CA TYR A 157 3.84 5.51 30.57
C TYR A 157 4.87 4.71 29.78
N ARG A 158 5.19 3.48 30.25
CA ARG A 158 6.09 2.57 29.54
C ARG A 158 5.53 2.21 28.17
N LYS A 159 4.23 1.86 28.07
CA LYS A 159 3.56 1.59 26.79
C LYS A 159 3.66 2.76 25.83
N LYS A 160 3.32 3.97 26.27
CA LYS A 160 3.40 5.18 25.45
C LYS A 160 4.83 5.47 24.95
N THR A 161 5.83 5.19 25.77
CA THR A 161 7.23 5.36 25.39
C THR A 161 7.65 4.34 24.32
N VAL A 162 7.27 3.08 24.49
CA VAL A 162 7.55 2.01 23.53
C VAL A 162 6.84 2.28 22.20
N GLU A 163 5.57 2.69 22.21
CA GLU A 163 4.81 3.08 21.02
C GLU A 163 5.54 4.19 20.25
N LYS A 164 5.98 5.24 20.93
CA LYS A 164 6.72 6.34 20.29
C LYS A 164 8.06 5.88 19.69
N ILE A 165 8.76 4.95 20.33
CA ILE A 165 10.01 4.39 19.80
C ILE A 165 9.72 3.57 18.54
N MET A 166 8.68 2.73 18.57
CA MET A 166 8.26 1.94 17.41
C MET A 166 7.84 2.83 16.23
N GLU A 167 7.07 3.89 16.49
CA GLU A 167 6.70 4.89 15.48
C GLU A 167 7.92 5.53 14.83
N MET A 168 8.91 5.97 15.62
CA MET A 168 10.14 6.55 15.07
C MET A 168 10.97 5.53 14.28
N GLN A 169 11.02 4.27 14.71
CA GLN A 169 11.71 3.20 13.99
C GLN A 169 11.05 2.93 12.64
N HIS A 170 9.71 2.81 12.60
CA HIS A 170 8.98 2.64 11.36
C HIS A 170 9.13 3.83 10.42
N GLN A 171 9.10 5.06 10.94
CA GLN A 171 9.37 6.26 10.12
C GLN A 171 10.78 6.22 9.52
N LEU A 172 11.79 5.80 10.29
CA LEU A 172 13.16 5.67 9.79
C LEU A 172 13.26 4.61 8.69
N GLU A 173 12.58 3.47 8.85
CA GLU A 173 12.54 2.40 7.84
C GLU A 173 11.87 2.87 6.54
N ILE A 174 10.74 3.57 6.66
CA ILE A 174 10.04 4.18 5.51
C ILE A 174 10.95 5.18 4.81
N ASN A 175 11.55 6.12 5.54
CA ASN A 175 12.43 7.13 4.95
C ASN A 175 13.64 6.50 4.22
N ARG A 176 14.21 5.41 4.77
CA ARG A 176 15.30 4.68 4.10
C ARG A 176 14.84 4.00 2.82
N ALA A 177 13.66 3.40 2.82
CA ALA A 177 13.09 2.78 1.63
C ALA A 177 12.75 3.84 0.56
N GLU A 178 12.21 4.99 0.96
CA GLU A 178 11.94 6.13 0.09
C GLU A 178 13.23 6.66 -0.55
N GLN A 179 14.29 6.87 0.24
CA GLN A 179 15.60 7.30 -0.28
C GLN A 179 16.17 6.31 -1.31
N LEU A 180 16.09 5.00 -1.03
CA LEU A 180 16.56 3.99 -1.96
C LEU A 180 15.76 4.01 -3.29
N LEU A 181 14.45 4.23 -3.22
CA LEU A 181 13.60 4.35 -4.40
C LEU A 181 13.90 5.64 -5.17
N GLU A 182 14.14 6.76 -4.49
CA GLU A 182 14.54 8.02 -5.11
C GLU A 182 15.88 7.89 -5.84
N GLU A 183 16.88 7.26 -5.22
CA GLU A 183 18.18 6.97 -5.85
C GLU A 183 18.03 6.10 -7.12
N GLN A 184 17.18 5.07 -7.07
CA GLN A 184 16.88 4.23 -8.23
C GLN A 184 16.17 5.02 -9.34
N LEU A 185 15.20 5.87 -8.99
CA LEU A 185 14.52 6.73 -9.95
C LEU A 185 15.48 7.72 -10.61
N GLU A 186 16.38 8.33 -9.85
CA GLU A 186 17.40 9.22 -10.40
C GLU A 186 18.36 8.48 -11.34
N LEU A 187 18.78 7.27 -10.97
CA LEU A 187 19.64 6.45 -11.81
C LEU A 187 18.96 6.11 -13.14
N LEU A 188 17.70 5.65 -13.09
CA LEU A 188 16.92 5.33 -14.28
C LEU A 188 16.67 6.56 -15.14
N GLN A 189 16.42 7.73 -14.54
CA GLN A 189 16.30 8.99 -15.27
C GLN A 189 17.60 9.40 -15.97
N LYS A 190 18.76 9.21 -15.32
CA LYS A 190 20.08 9.47 -15.93
C LYS A 190 20.32 8.53 -17.11
N GLN A 191 20.04 7.24 -16.96
CA GLN A 191 20.13 6.25 -18.04
C GLN A 191 19.20 6.60 -19.21
N LEU A 192 17.94 6.97 -18.94
CA LEU A 192 16.99 7.33 -19.99
C LEU A 192 17.43 8.58 -20.78
N LYS A 193 17.99 9.58 -20.10
CA LYS A 193 18.55 10.79 -20.76
C LYS A 193 19.73 10.43 -21.66
N GLU A 194 20.61 9.56 -21.19
CA GLU A 194 21.76 9.11 -21.97
C GLU A 194 21.34 8.29 -23.19
N GLU A 195 20.42 7.33 -23.03
CA GLU A 195 19.84 6.58 -24.14
C GLU A 195 19.15 7.50 -25.16
N SER A 196 18.42 8.51 -24.69
CA SER A 196 17.78 9.50 -25.57
C SER A 196 18.82 10.30 -26.36
N ARG A 197 19.93 10.70 -25.73
CA ARG A 197 21.04 11.42 -26.36
C ARG A 197 21.73 10.56 -27.43
N VAL A 198 22.12 9.33 -27.06
CA VAL A 198 22.77 8.38 -27.98
C VAL A 198 21.84 8.04 -29.15
N HIS A 199 20.54 7.87 -28.89
CA HIS A 199 19.54 7.63 -29.93
C HIS A 199 19.43 8.81 -30.90
N GLU A 200 19.43 10.06 -30.40
CA GLU A 200 19.39 11.25 -31.24
C GLU A 200 20.68 11.39 -32.08
N GLU A 201 21.84 11.15 -31.49
CA GLU A 201 23.13 11.14 -32.19
C GLU A 201 23.15 10.06 -33.29
N SER A 202 22.67 8.85 -32.98
CA SER A 202 22.56 7.74 -33.94
C SER A 202 21.59 8.08 -35.09
N ARG A 203 20.46 8.71 -34.78
CA ARG A 203 19.49 9.16 -35.78
C ARG A 203 20.10 10.21 -36.71
N LYS A 204 20.79 11.21 -36.16
CA LYS A 204 21.50 12.24 -36.95
C LYS A 204 22.57 11.61 -37.85
N TYR A 205 23.35 10.66 -37.33
CA TYR A 205 24.35 9.94 -38.11
C TYR A 205 23.72 9.19 -39.29
N LEU A 206 22.67 8.41 -39.05
CA LEU A 206 21.97 7.67 -40.11
C LEU A 206 21.33 8.60 -41.14
N GLN A 207 20.76 9.72 -40.69
CA GLN A 207 20.20 10.72 -41.59
C GLN A 207 21.29 11.33 -42.49
N ASN A 208 22.43 11.72 -41.93
CA ASN A 208 23.55 12.26 -42.72
C ASN A 208 24.07 11.22 -43.73
N GLN A 209 24.19 9.95 -43.34
CA GLN A 209 24.59 8.88 -44.26
C GLN A 209 23.56 8.67 -45.38
N HIS A 210 22.27 8.74 -45.06
CA HIS A 210 21.22 8.66 -46.06
C HIS A 210 21.31 9.82 -47.06
N GLU A 211 21.48 11.06 -46.57
CA GLU A 211 21.63 12.26 -47.39
C GLU A 211 22.89 12.19 -48.28
N GLU A 212 24.04 11.74 -47.76
CA GLU A 212 25.27 11.55 -48.55
C GLU A 212 25.09 10.54 -49.69
N VAL A 213 24.44 9.41 -49.41
CA VAL A 213 24.16 8.38 -50.43
C VAL A 213 23.17 8.91 -51.46
N GLN A 214 22.16 9.66 -51.02
CA GLN A 214 21.17 10.25 -51.91
C GLN A 214 21.77 11.31 -52.83
N GLN A 215 22.65 12.18 -52.33
CA GLN A 215 23.39 13.14 -53.14
C GLN A 215 24.25 12.43 -54.20
N LYS A 216 24.99 11.39 -53.81
CA LYS A 216 25.77 10.58 -54.77
C LYS A 216 24.85 9.95 -55.83
N LEU A 217 23.70 9.41 -55.42
CA LEU A 217 22.73 8.83 -56.36
C LEU A 217 22.23 9.88 -57.36
N GLU A 218 21.88 11.08 -56.89
CA GLU A 218 21.43 12.18 -57.74
C GLU A 218 22.53 12.62 -58.72
N GLU A 219 23.78 12.75 -58.27
CA GLU A 219 24.92 13.02 -59.15
C GLU A 219 25.08 11.96 -60.24
N TRP A 220 25.01 10.67 -59.87
CA TRP A 220 25.10 9.56 -60.83
C TRP A 220 23.95 9.56 -61.82
N GLN A 221 22.73 9.85 -61.37
CA GLN A 221 21.56 9.99 -62.24
C GLN A 221 21.74 11.12 -63.24
N GLN A 222 22.16 12.31 -62.78
CA GLN A 222 22.41 13.47 -63.65
C GLN A 222 23.50 13.19 -64.68
N ARG A 223 24.64 12.62 -64.27
CA ARG A 223 25.74 12.24 -65.18
C ARG A 223 25.26 11.25 -66.24
N THR A 224 24.48 10.25 -65.84
CA THR A 224 23.95 9.24 -66.77
C THR A 224 22.96 9.86 -67.77
N GLN A 225 22.10 10.77 -67.31
CA GLN A 225 21.19 11.51 -68.19
C GLN A 225 21.94 12.39 -69.20
N GLN A 226 22.98 13.10 -68.75
CA GLN A 226 23.83 13.92 -69.64
C GLN A 226 24.51 13.05 -70.70
N MET A 227 25.17 11.96 -70.29
CA MET A 227 25.79 11.02 -71.23
C MET A 227 24.79 10.44 -72.23
N LEU A 228 23.57 10.11 -71.78
CA LEU A 228 22.52 9.62 -72.66
C LEU A 228 22.08 10.69 -73.67
N GLN A 229 21.94 11.94 -73.25
CA GLN A 229 21.62 13.07 -74.14
C GLN A 229 22.74 13.30 -75.17
N GLU A 230 24.01 13.31 -74.74
CA GLU A 230 25.16 13.44 -75.63
C GLU A 230 25.21 12.31 -76.65
N LYS A 231 25.01 11.06 -76.22
CA LYS A 231 24.98 9.90 -77.12
C LYS A 231 23.82 9.96 -78.11
N LYS A 232 22.64 10.41 -77.66
CA LYS A 232 21.49 10.65 -78.54
C LYS A 232 21.78 11.75 -79.57
N GLN A 233 22.44 12.83 -79.17
CA GLN A 233 22.87 13.90 -80.08
C GLN A 233 23.93 13.40 -81.08
N GLN A 234 24.93 12.65 -80.63
CA GLN A 234 25.93 12.02 -81.51
C GLN A 234 25.26 11.10 -82.54
N LEU A 235 24.32 10.26 -82.11
CA LEU A 235 23.58 9.37 -82.99
C LEU A 235 22.76 10.16 -84.02
N ASN A 236 22.05 11.20 -83.59
CA ASN A 236 21.29 12.08 -84.49
C ASN A 236 22.21 12.75 -85.52
N ASN A 237 23.36 13.26 -85.11
CA ASN A 237 24.33 13.89 -86.01
C ASN A 237 24.83 12.90 -87.07
N VAL A 238 25.19 11.69 -86.67
CA VAL A 238 25.62 10.62 -87.60
C VAL A 238 24.48 10.23 -88.55
N CYS A 239 23.25 10.12 -88.03
CA CYS A 239 22.07 9.83 -88.84
C CYS A 239 21.83 10.91 -89.90
N CYS A 240 21.83 12.19 -89.51
CA CYS A 240 21.71 13.32 -90.43
C CYS A 240 22.81 13.34 -91.48
N GLN A 241 24.08 13.12 -91.07
CA GLN A 241 25.20 13.03 -92.02
C GLN A 241 25.03 11.88 -93.00
N LYS A 242 24.58 10.71 -92.53
CA LYS A 242 24.29 9.55 -93.38
C LYS A 242 23.20 9.88 -94.40
N THR A 243 22.09 10.51 -93.98
CA THR A 243 21.00 10.94 -94.87
C THR A 243 21.51 11.91 -95.92
N VAL A 244 22.22 12.97 -95.52
CA VAL A 244 22.78 13.95 -96.46
C VAL A 244 23.75 13.31 -97.46
N ASN A 245 24.57 12.36 -97.01
CA ASN A 245 25.48 11.63 -97.90
C ASN A 245 24.71 10.72 -98.87
N LEU A 246 23.66 10.04 -98.41
CA LEU A 246 22.78 9.24 -99.27
C LEU A 246 22.11 10.11 -100.34
N ASP A 247 21.61 11.29 -99.96
CA ASP A 247 21.00 12.26 -100.87
C ASP A 247 22.01 12.71 -101.93
N LYS A 248 23.22 13.11 -101.54
CA LYS A 248 24.30 13.47 -102.48
C LYS A 248 24.61 12.35 -103.47
N VAL A 249 24.74 11.11 -103.00
CA VAL A 249 25.01 9.97 -103.89
C VAL A 249 23.82 9.72 -104.82
N SER A 250 22.58 9.88 -104.34
CA SER A 250 21.38 9.77 -105.18
C SER A 250 21.32 10.84 -106.27
N GLU A 251 21.68 12.08 -105.95
CA GLU A 251 21.76 13.19 -106.91
C GLU A 251 22.86 12.96 -107.94
N MET A 252 24.04 12.50 -107.53
CA MET A 252 25.12 12.15 -108.45
C MET A 252 24.69 11.04 -109.41
N ARG A 253 24.04 9.97 -108.89
CA ARG A 253 23.45 8.91 -109.73
C ARG A 253 22.43 9.45 -110.72
N ARG A 254 21.57 10.40 -110.30
CA ARG A 254 20.61 11.06 -111.19
C ARG A 254 21.33 11.83 -112.31
N LYS A 255 22.33 12.64 -111.99
CA LYS A 255 23.13 13.40 -112.97
C LYS A 255 23.86 12.49 -113.96
N PHE A 256 24.41 11.37 -113.51
CA PHE A 256 25.04 10.39 -114.41
C PHE A 256 24.03 9.81 -115.41
N ARG A 257 22.83 9.41 -114.96
CA ARG A 257 21.77 8.94 -115.87
C ARG A 257 21.34 10.01 -116.87
N GLU A 258 21.22 11.26 -116.45
CA GLU A 258 20.88 12.38 -117.35
C GLU A 258 21.98 12.58 -118.41
N MET A 259 23.26 12.55 -118.03
CA MET A 259 24.37 12.64 -118.99
C MET A 259 24.43 11.45 -119.94
N GLU A 260 24.23 10.22 -119.43
CA GLU A 260 24.16 9.01 -120.25
C GLU A 260 23.03 9.12 -121.28
N GLN A 261 21.86 9.62 -120.88
CA GLN A 261 20.74 9.85 -121.79
C GLN A 261 21.11 10.86 -122.88
N VAL A 262 21.72 11.99 -122.52
CA VAL A 262 22.17 12.99 -123.51
C VAL A 262 23.20 12.41 -124.50
N VAL A 263 24.11 11.56 -124.03
CA VAL A 263 25.09 10.88 -124.91
C VAL A 263 24.40 9.90 -125.85
N MET A 264 23.39 9.18 -125.37
CA MET A 264 22.58 8.29 -126.20
C MET A 264 21.79 9.09 -127.25
N ASP A 265 21.15 10.18 -126.85
CA ASP A 265 20.39 11.05 -127.74
C ASP A 265 21.29 11.69 -128.82
N ASP A 266 22.49 12.20 -128.46
CA ASP A 266 23.45 12.74 -129.44
C ASP A 266 23.94 11.68 -130.43
N ARG A 267 24.17 10.43 -129.96
CA ARG A 267 24.52 9.31 -130.84
C ARG A 267 23.39 8.99 -131.82
N GLU A 268 22.14 8.97 -131.35
CA GLU A 268 20.97 8.76 -132.20
C GLU A 268 20.79 9.89 -133.21
N GLU A 269 20.98 11.15 -132.80
CA GLU A 269 20.93 12.31 -133.70
C GLU A 269 22.03 12.27 -134.76
N GLN A 270 23.28 11.93 -134.38
CA GLN A 270 24.37 11.75 -135.34
C GLN A 270 24.09 10.61 -136.32
N GLU A 271 23.50 9.51 -135.86
CA GLU A 271 23.10 8.41 -136.74
C GLU A 271 22.02 8.86 -137.73
N LYS A 272 20.98 9.55 -137.26
CA LYS A 272 19.94 10.14 -138.12
C LYS A 272 20.54 11.12 -139.13
N LEU A 273 21.49 11.96 -138.72
CA LEU A 273 22.16 12.91 -139.61
C LEU A 273 23.02 12.18 -140.66
N ARG A 274 23.72 11.11 -140.29
CA ARG A 274 24.46 10.27 -141.24
C ARG A 274 23.53 9.60 -142.25
N GLN A 275 22.38 9.09 -141.82
CA GLN A 275 21.35 8.53 -142.70
C GLN A 275 20.81 9.58 -143.67
N GLN A 276 20.43 10.76 -143.18
CA GLN A 276 19.97 11.88 -144.03
C GLN A 276 21.04 12.34 -145.03
N GLN A 277 22.31 12.39 -144.63
CA GLN A 277 23.40 12.71 -145.56
C GLN A 277 23.59 11.62 -146.61
N ALA A 278 23.47 10.34 -146.24
CA ALA A 278 23.54 9.22 -147.18
C ALA A 278 22.37 9.27 -148.19
N GLU A 279 21.15 9.55 -147.71
CA GLU A 279 19.96 9.78 -148.53
C GLU A 279 20.14 10.97 -149.48
N ALA A 280 20.61 12.11 -148.99
CA ALA A 280 20.87 13.29 -149.81
C ALA A 280 21.94 13.03 -150.89
N ARG A 281 23.01 12.29 -150.54
CA ARG A 281 24.04 11.86 -151.50
C ARG A 281 23.46 10.89 -152.54
N ALA A 282 22.64 9.93 -152.13
CA ALA A 282 21.96 9.01 -153.04
C ALA A 282 21.00 9.75 -153.98
N ALA A 283 20.18 10.67 -153.45
CA ALA A 283 19.32 11.55 -154.23
C ALA A 283 20.12 12.41 -155.22
N THR A 284 21.26 12.97 -154.81
CA THR A 284 22.14 13.74 -155.70
C THR A 284 22.71 12.87 -156.83
N LYS A 285 23.15 11.64 -156.53
CA LYS A 285 23.60 10.67 -157.55
C LYS A 285 22.48 10.31 -158.53
N LEU A 286 21.28 10.06 -158.02
CA LEU A 286 20.07 9.81 -158.83
C LEU A 286 19.76 11.01 -159.74
N GLN A 287 19.76 12.22 -159.18
CA GLN A 287 19.55 13.44 -159.96
C GLN A 287 20.63 13.67 -161.01
N ALA A 288 21.91 13.44 -160.69
CA ALA A 288 23.02 13.58 -161.63
C ALA A 288 22.94 12.51 -162.74
N TRP A 289 22.60 11.27 -162.39
CA TRP A 289 22.33 10.21 -163.35
C TRP A 289 21.16 10.57 -164.27
N TRP A 290 20.06 11.08 -163.72
CA TRP A 290 18.91 11.51 -164.49
C TRP A 290 19.24 12.68 -165.41
N ARG A 291 19.93 13.73 -164.92
CA ARG A 291 20.40 14.84 -165.75
C ARG A 291 21.34 14.37 -166.86
N GLY A 292 22.28 13.47 -166.55
CA GLY A 292 23.14 12.84 -167.54
C GLY A 292 22.37 12.00 -168.56
N CYS A 293 21.31 11.31 -168.13
CA CYS A 293 20.40 10.57 -168.99
C CYS A 293 19.60 11.51 -169.91
N MET A 294 19.07 12.61 -169.38
CA MET A 294 18.41 13.67 -170.14
C MET A 294 19.33 14.24 -171.23
N VAL A 295 20.59 14.55 -170.89
CA VAL A 295 21.59 15.03 -171.86
C VAL A 295 21.88 13.98 -172.94
N ARG A 296 22.11 12.71 -172.55
CA ARG A 296 22.41 11.63 -173.51
C ARG A 296 21.24 11.25 -174.42
N ARG A 297 20.01 11.37 -173.93
CA ARG A 297 18.78 11.11 -174.70
C ARG A 297 18.27 12.36 -175.44
N GLY A 298 18.96 13.50 -175.36
CA GLY A 298 18.58 14.73 -176.05
C GLY A 298 17.31 15.39 -175.50
N LEU A 299 16.87 15.01 -174.30
CA LEU A 299 15.68 15.53 -173.63
C LEU A 299 16.07 16.75 -172.80
N GLY A 300 16.34 17.88 -173.46
CA GLY A 300 16.65 19.16 -172.81
C GLY A 300 17.37 20.16 -173.74
N ALA A 301 17.07 21.46 -173.58
CA ALA A 301 17.61 22.53 -174.43
C ALA A 301 19.09 22.84 -174.14
N PHE A 302 20.02 22.09 -174.73
CA PHE A 302 21.44 22.43 -174.74
C PHE A 302 21.87 22.84 -176.16
N LYS A 303 21.95 24.15 -176.41
CA LYS A 303 22.46 24.73 -177.67
C LYS A 303 23.99 24.83 -177.62
N THR A 304 24.66 24.24 -178.62
CA THR A 304 26.07 24.45 -178.99
C THR A 304 26.24 25.68 -179.92
N PRO A 305 27.46 26.23 -180.05
CA PRO A 305 27.71 27.68 -180.16
C PRO A 305 27.96 28.18 -181.59
N ASP A 306 27.71 29.47 -181.84
CA ASP A 306 28.29 30.20 -182.99
C ASP A 306 28.61 31.68 -182.67
N LYS A 307 29.56 32.20 -183.43
CA LYS A 307 30.44 33.37 -183.21
C LYS A 307 29.78 34.72 -183.55
N SER A 308 30.01 35.76 -182.74
CA SER A 308 30.42 37.11 -183.23
C SER A 308 30.66 38.14 -182.11
N LYS A 309 31.89 38.70 -182.10
CA LYS A 309 32.30 40.12 -181.93
C LYS A 309 31.73 41.05 -180.82
N LYS A 310 32.71 41.60 -180.08
CA LYS A 310 32.95 43.04 -179.73
C LYS A 310 32.34 43.60 -178.43
N GLY A 311 33.21 44.00 -177.48
CA GLY A 311 32.93 45.12 -176.57
C GLY A 311 33.54 45.13 -175.15
N LYS A 312 34.62 45.91 -174.97
CA LYS A 312 34.90 46.86 -173.86
C LYS A 312 35.13 46.38 -172.39
N LYS A 313 36.43 46.36 -172.01
CA LYS A 313 37.14 47.15 -170.96
C LYS A 313 36.39 47.58 -169.66
N LYS A 314 36.92 47.16 -168.49
CA LYS A 314 37.32 47.94 -167.28
C LYS A 314 37.70 46.95 -166.15
N GLU A 315 38.94 46.86 -165.66
CA GLU A 315 39.65 47.76 -164.71
C GLU A 315 38.97 47.97 -163.35
N GLY A 316 39.69 47.68 -162.26
CA GLY A 316 39.37 48.02 -160.85
C GLY A 316 39.36 46.78 -159.95
N LYS A 317 40.41 46.42 -159.19
CA LYS A 317 41.07 47.13 -158.07
C LYS A 317 40.10 47.50 -156.94
N LYS A 318 40.13 46.73 -155.84
CA LYS A 318 40.34 47.19 -154.44
C LYS A 318 40.02 46.03 -153.47
N GLU A 319 40.91 45.58 -152.59
CA GLU A 319 41.60 46.26 -151.47
C GLU A 319 40.91 45.95 -150.13
N LYS A 320 41.74 45.61 -149.12
CA LYS A 320 41.52 45.71 -147.66
C LYS A 320 40.55 44.66 -147.07
N LYS A 321 40.79 44.07 -145.89
CA LYS A 321 41.55 44.51 -144.71
C LYS A 321 41.55 43.42 -143.63
N LYS A 322 42.53 43.47 -142.72
CA LYS A 322 42.41 43.20 -141.26
C LYS A 322 42.15 41.76 -140.78
N LYS A 323 43.21 41.13 -140.30
CA LYS A 323 43.38 40.54 -138.95
C LYS A 323 44.85 40.87 -138.60
N GLU A 324 45.25 41.38 -137.44
CA GLU A 324 44.88 41.01 -136.08
C GLU A 324 45.01 42.21 -135.13
N GLY A 325 44.23 42.17 -134.06
CA GLY A 325 44.34 43.09 -132.94
C GLY A 325 43.11 43.07 -132.06
N LYS A 326 43.19 42.36 -130.93
CA LYS A 326 42.74 42.79 -129.59
C LYS A 326 42.81 41.60 -128.62
N LYS A 327 43.71 41.68 -127.64
CA LYS A 327 43.46 42.17 -126.27
C LYS A 327 42.67 41.17 -125.44
N GLU A 328 43.43 40.34 -124.74
CA GLU A 328 42.98 39.62 -123.56
C GLU A 328 43.21 40.51 -122.33
N LYS A 329 42.11 41.01 -121.75
CA LYS A 329 42.08 41.58 -120.40
C LYS A 329 40.64 41.53 -119.89
N LYS A 330 40.36 40.63 -118.95
CA LYS A 330 39.36 40.77 -117.87
C LYS A 330 39.53 39.56 -116.93
N MET A 331 39.99 39.78 -115.70
CA MET A 331 39.22 40.15 -114.51
C MET A 331 38.29 39.05 -113.98
N LYS A 332 38.68 38.55 -112.81
CA LYS A 332 37.96 38.61 -111.52
C LYS A 332 36.69 37.78 -111.31
N LYS A 333 36.59 37.33 -110.04
CA LYS A 333 35.46 36.75 -109.27
C LYS A 333 35.34 35.22 -109.39
N LYS A 334 35.14 34.48 -108.29
CA LYS A 334 34.89 34.81 -106.89
C LYS A 334 35.29 33.62 -106.04
#